data_AF-A0AB74KU81-F1
#
_entry.id   AF-A0AB74KU81-F1
#
_cell.length_a   1.000
_cell.length_b   1.000
_cell.length_c   1.000
_cell.angle_alpha   90.00
_cell.angle_beta   90.00
_cell.angle_gamma   90.00
#
_symmetry.space_group_name_H-M   'P 1'
#
loop_
_entity.id
_entity.type
_entity.pdbx_description
1 polymer ?
#
loop_
_entity_poly.entity_id
_entity_poly.type
_entity_poly.pdbx_seq_one_letter_code
_entity_poly.pdbx_strand_id
1 'polypeptide(L)'
;MYKSSIITIIWLCILSFIPDQASAQTHQAASSTNKGFNVPEELLTTWELDEAASMEYAKKSAHWNEHIANLMPKLIATNKQIKYRFNQDEMVTIQAAKEHELAISLIKQTLTSYKFKFEFDDKPKQLQVIKAAGGRINIQADGLLGYQFLLWKKRRERLTGV
;
A
#
# COMPACT_ATOMS: atom_id res chain seq x y z
N MET A 1 7.62 -29.75 21.77
CA MET A 1 8.17 -28.63 20.96
C MET A 1 7.02 -27.97 20.19
N TYR A 2 6.34 -27.02 20.81
CA TYR A 2 5.23 -26.27 20.21
C TYR A 2 5.39 -24.80 20.59
N LYS A 3 6.33 -24.10 19.94
CA LYS A 3 6.51 -22.65 20.10
C LYS A 3 7.15 -22.08 18.83
N SER A 4 6.33 -21.80 17.82
CA SER A 4 6.69 -20.83 16.76
C SER A 4 5.53 -20.43 15.83
N SER A 5 4.39 -21.14 15.86
CA SER A 5 3.33 -20.87 14.87
C SER A 5 2.33 -19.77 15.25
N ILE A 6 2.46 -19.12 16.41
CA ILE A 6 1.50 -18.10 16.88
C ILE A 6 1.98 -16.67 16.57
N ILE A 7 3.29 -16.45 16.40
CA ILE A 7 3.85 -15.09 16.27
C ILE A 7 3.62 -14.51 14.85
N THR A 8 3.45 -15.34 13.83
CA THR A 8 3.32 -14.88 12.44
C THR A 8 1.91 -14.40 12.07
N ILE A 9 0.90 -14.70 12.88
CA ILE A 9 -0.48 -14.25 12.67
C ILE A 9 -0.68 -12.80 13.16
N ILE A 10 0.17 -12.31 14.07
CA ILE A 10 0.02 -11.00 14.71
C ILE A 10 0.46 -9.84 13.79
N TRP A 11 1.24 -10.10 12.75
CA TRP A 11 1.69 -9.07 11.79
C TRP A 11 0.72 -8.79 10.64
N LEU A 12 -0.36 -9.55 10.52
CA LEU A 12 -1.40 -9.37 9.49
C LEU A 12 -2.44 -8.30 9.84
N CYS A 13 -2.41 -7.76 11.07
CA CYS A 13 -3.45 -6.87 11.60
C CYS A 13 -2.97 -5.44 11.90
N ILE A 14 -1.70 -5.10 11.66
CA ILE A 14 -1.09 -3.84 12.16
C ILE A 14 -1.49 -2.60 11.32
N LEU A 15 -2.41 -2.73 10.36
CA LEU A 15 -3.11 -1.56 9.80
C LEU A 15 -4.62 -1.54 10.10
N SER A 16 -5.15 -2.53 10.83
CA SER A 16 -6.58 -2.61 11.19
C SER A 16 -6.85 -2.65 12.70
N PHE A 17 -5.80 -2.71 13.53
CA PHE A 17 -5.90 -2.62 14.99
C PHE A 17 -4.99 -1.52 15.52
N ILE A 18 -5.43 -0.27 15.35
CA ILE A 18 -5.08 0.78 16.31
C ILE A 18 -6.06 0.56 17.48
N PRO A 19 -5.63 0.07 18.65
CA PRO A 19 -6.48 0.14 19.83
C PRO A 19 -6.77 1.62 20.11
N ASP A 20 -8.05 1.94 20.39
CA ASP A 20 -8.49 3.26 20.83
C ASP A 20 -7.56 3.82 21.92
N GLN A 21 -6.63 4.67 21.51
CA GLN A 21 -6.15 5.74 22.37
C GLN A 21 -6.63 7.02 21.72
N ALA A 22 -7.70 7.55 22.28
CA ALA A 22 -8.02 8.96 22.23
C ALA A 22 -6.79 9.74 22.68
N SER A 23 -5.95 10.10 21.71
CA SER A 23 -5.02 11.20 21.81
C SER A 23 -5.14 11.92 20.48
N ALA A 24 -5.88 13.02 20.51
CA ALA A 24 -5.78 14.04 19.49
C ALA A 24 -4.35 14.60 19.54
N GLN A 25 -3.40 13.89 18.94
CA GLN A 25 -2.11 14.45 18.59
C GLN A 25 -2.30 15.13 17.23
N THR A 26 -2.70 16.38 17.32
CA THR A 26 -2.44 17.38 16.29
C THR A 26 -0.93 17.40 16.07
N HIS A 27 -0.45 16.58 15.13
CA HIS A 27 0.88 16.78 14.57
C HIS A 27 0.81 18.11 13.82
N GLN A 28 1.15 19.20 14.52
CA GLN A 28 1.64 20.40 13.85
C GLN A 28 2.87 19.95 13.06
N ALA A 29 2.65 19.57 11.81
CA ALA A 29 3.70 19.42 10.84
C ALA A 29 4.41 20.78 10.78
N ALA A 30 5.63 20.82 11.31
CA ALA A 30 6.53 21.92 11.02
C ALA A 30 6.67 21.97 9.49
N SER A 31 6.08 22.99 8.87
CA SER A 31 6.22 23.30 7.45
C SER A 31 7.68 23.62 7.16
N SER A 32 8.51 22.57 7.05
CA SER A 32 9.79 22.67 6.38
C SER A 32 9.49 22.71 4.89
N THR A 33 9.61 23.90 4.31
CA THR A 33 9.62 24.13 2.87
C THR A 33 10.90 23.49 2.29
N ASN A 34 10.95 22.16 2.32
CA ASN A 34 11.84 21.43 1.45
C ASN A 34 11.34 21.69 0.03
N LYS A 35 12.22 22.16 -0.86
CA LYS A 35 12.06 21.96 -2.30
C LYS A 35 12.12 20.45 -2.57
N GLY A 36 11.11 19.73 -2.10
CA GLY A 36 10.92 18.30 -2.27
C GLY A 36 10.29 18.03 -3.63
N PHE A 37 10.46 16.81 -4.11
CA PHE A 37 9.69 16.36 -5.26
C PHE A 37 8.21 16.38 -4.90
N ASN A 38 7.39 17.01 -5.73
CA ASN A 38 5.94 16.88 -5.61
C ASN A 38 5.52 15.46 -6.00
N VAL A 39 4.48 14.94 -5.35
CA VAL A 39 3.86 13.68 -5.76
C VAL A 39 3.41 13.80 -7.23
N PRO A 40 3.78 12.83 -8.10
CA PRO A 40 3.38 12.83 -9.50
C PRO A 40 1.86 12.87 -9.67
N GLU A 41 1.38 13.69 -10.61
CA GLU A 41 -0.06 13.85 -10.88
C GLU A 41 -0.78 12.53 -11.15
N GLU A 42 -0.10 11.57 -11.78
CA GLU A 42 -0.67 10.25 -12.05
C GLU A 42 -1.05 9.47 -10.78
N LEU A 43 -0.38 9.72 -9.65
CA LEU A 43 -0.67 9.09 -8.38
C LEU A 43 -1.81 9.77 -7.64
N LEU A 44 -2.10 11.05 -7.94
CA LEU A 44 -3.12 11.90 -7.29
C LEU A 44 -4.54 11.48 -7.65
N THR A 45 -4.88 10.25 -7.28
CA THR A 45 -6.16 9.61 -7.54
C THR A 45 -6.40 8.52 -6.50
N THR A 46 -7.59 7.93 -6.55
CA THR A 46 -7.89 6.75 -5.75
C THR A 46 -7.50 5.50 -6.50
N TRP A 47 -6.80 4.61 -5.83
CA TRP A 47 -6.34 3.32 -6.27
C TRP A 47 -7.08 2.23 -5.51
N GLU A 48 -7.47 1.18 -6.21
CA GLU A 48 -8.16 0.01 -5.68
C GLU A 48 -7.38 -1.24 -6.06
N LEU A 49 -7.58 -2.32 -5.32
CA LEU A 49 -6.90 -3.59 -5.61
C LEU A 49 -7.46 -4.22 -6.89
N ASP A 50 -6.59 -4.59 -7.83
CA ASP A 50 -6.95 -5.36 -9.03
C ASP A 50 -6.78 -6.83 -8.70
N GLU A 51 -7.87 -7.53 -8.38
CA GLU A 51 -7.81 -8.91 -7.89
C GLU A 51 -7.19 -9.86 -8.92
N ALA A 52 -7.68 -9.78 -10.16
CA ALA A 52 -7.23 -10.66 -11.23
C ALA A 52 -5.76 -10.40 -11.54
N ALA A 53 -5.38 -9.13 -11.73
CA ALA A 53 -4.00 -8.79 -12.03
C ALA A 53 -3.06 -9.09 -10.85
N SER A 54 -3.49 -8.88 -9.60
CA SER A 54 -2.69 -9.20 -8.41
C SER A 54 -2.43 -10.70 -8.30
N MET A 55 -3.45 -11.53 -8.55
CA MET A 55 -3.29 -12.98 -8.56
C MET A 55 -2.35 -13.44 -9.68
N GLU A 56 -2.51 -12.92 -10.90
CA GLU A 56 -1.61 -13.23 -12.01
C GLU A 56 -0.17 -12.77 -11.77
N TYR A 57 0.00 -11.61 -11.15
CA TYR A 57 1.30 -11.07 -10.78
C TYR A 57 1.97 -11.95 -9.71
N ALA A 58 1.24 -12.32 -8.66
CA ALA A 58 1.75 -13.18 -7.60
C ALA A 58 2.23 -14.54 -8.13
N LYS A 59 1.52 -15.14 -9.09
CA LYS A 59 1.91 -16.39 -9.75
C LYS A 59 3.25 -16.31 -10.49
N LYS A 60 3.70 -15.11 -10.89
CA LYS A 60 4.99 -14.90 -11.57
C LYS A 60 6.15 -14.73 -10.57
N SER A 61 5.86 -14.64 -9.28
CA SER A 61 6.89 -14.50 -8.25
C SER A 61 7.72 -15.78 -8.12
N ALA A 62 9.03 -15.63 -7.96
CA ALA A 62 9.94 -16.74 -7.65
C ALA A 62 9.59 -17.45 -6.33
N HIS A 63 8.82 -16.80 -5.46
CA HIS A 63 8.38 -17.36 -4.17
C HIS A 63 7.05 -18.11 -4.26
N TRP A 64 6.41 -18.17 -5.43
CA TRP A 64 5.12 -18.84 -5.59
C TRP A 64 5.20 -20.34 -5.24
N ASN A 65 4.35 -20.78 -4.32
CA ASN A 65 4.21 -22.16 -3.91
C ASN A 65 2.76 -22.44 -3.46
N GLU A 66 2.46 -23.70 -3.13
CA GLU A 66 1.11 -24.15 -2.76
C GLU A 66 0.57 -23.45 -1.50
N HIS A 67 1.45 -23.13 -0.54
CA HIS A 67 1.07 -22.38 0.65
C HIS A 67 0.62 -20.95 0.31
N ILE A 68 1.39 -20.24 -0.53
CA ILE A 68 1.02 -18.89 -1.00
C ILE A 68 -0.24 -18.95 -1.86
N ALA A 69 -0.39 -19.95 -2.72
CA ALA A 69 -1.57 -20.14 -3.54
C ALA A 69 -2.86 -20.24 -2.70
N ASN A 70 -2.78 -20.89 -1.54
CA ASN A 70 -3.90 -21.02 -0.61
C ASN A 70 -4.18 -19.75 0.22
N LEU A 71 -3.15 -18.93 0.51
CA LEU A 71 -3.30 -17.69 1.28
C LEU A 71 -3.74 -16.50 0.43
N MET A 72 -3.29 -16.42 -0.82
CA MET A 72 -3.47 -15.26 -1.69
C MET A 72 -4.95 -14.85 -1.89
N PRO A 73 -5.91 -15.77 -2.13
CA PRO A 73 -7.32 -15.40 -2.26
C PRO A 73 -7.88 -14.72 -1.01
N LYS A 74 -7.48 -15.20 0.18
CA LYS A 74 -7.91 -14.62 1.46
C LYS A 74 -7.33 -13.22 1.64
N LEU A 75 -6.04 -13.05 1.34
CA LEU A 75 -5.38 -11.75 1.39
C LEU A 75 -6.05 -10.74 0.45
N ILE A 76 -6.33 -11.14 -0.79
CA ILE A 76 -7.04 -10.30 -1.76
C ILE A 76 -8.43 -9.94 -1.24
N ALA A 77 -9.21 -10.90 -0.76
CA ALA A 77 -10.55 -10.64 -0.25
C ALA A 77 -10.56 -9.64 0.93
N THR A 78 -9.61 -9.77 1.86
CA THR A 78 -9.47 -8.84 3.00
C THR A 78 -9.08 -7.42 2.57
N ASN A 79 -8.23 -7.29 1.54
CA ASN A 79 -7.70 -6.01 1.11
C ASN A 79 -8.52 -5.34 -0.02
N LYS A 80 -9.40 -6.07 -0.71
CA LYS A 80 -10.24 -5.55 -1.82
C LYS A 80 -11.04 -4.30 -1.44
N GLN A 81 -11.50 -4.27 -0.19
CA GLN A 81 -12.30 -3.17 0.36
C GLN A 81 -11.47 -1.92 0.72
N ILE A 82 -10.13 -2.04 0.74
CA ILE A 82 -9.22 -0.95 1.07
C ILE A 82 -8.90 -0.18 -0.21
N LYS A 83 -9.10 1.15 -0.15
CA LYS A 83 -8.69 2.06 -1.22
C LYS A 83 -7.51 2.88 -0.77
N TYR A 84 -6.62 3.22 -1.69
CA TYR A 84 -5.42 4.01 -1.44
C TYR A 84 -5.54 5.33 -2.19
N ARG A 85 -5.33 6.46 -1.53
CA ARG A 85 -5.32 7.78 -2.14
C ARG A 85 -3.98 8.43 -1.83
N PHE A 86 -3.22 8.79 -2.87
CA PHE A 86 -2.02 9.60 -2.68
C PHE A 86 -2.42 11.06 -2.81
N ASN A 87 -2.07 11.83 -1.79
CA ASN A 87 -2.10 13.28 -1.77
C ASN A 87 -0.65 13.79 -1.75
N GLN A 88 -0.45 15.11 -1.69
CA GLN A 88 0.87 15.72 -1.82
C GLN A 88 1.86 15.30 -0.71
N ASP A 89 1.38 15.22 0.53
CA ASP A 89 2.22 14.94 1.71
C ASP A 89 1.79 13.69 2.49
N GLU A 90 0.79 12.96 1.98
CA GLU A 90 0.18 11.83 2.68
C GLU A 90 -0.33 10.75 1.72
N MET A 91 -0.37 9.51 2.22
CA MET A 91 -1.10 8.40 1.63
C MET A 91 -2.24 8.05 2.57
N VAL A 92 -3.46 8.10 2.07
CA VAL A 92 -4.67 7.77 2.83
C VAL A 92 -5.16 6.39 2.44
N THR A 93 -5.39 5.53 3.42
CA THR A 93 -6.09 4.25 3.24
C THR A 93 -7.53 4.36 3.72
N ILE A 94 -8.48 3.88 2.93
CA ILE A 94 -9.92 4.05 3.17
C ILE A 94 -10.58 2.68 3.26
N GLN A 95 -11.20 2.37 4.41
CA GLN A 95 -11.90 1.10 4.65
C GLN A 95 -13.23 1.35 5.38
N ALA A 96 -14.36 0.98 4.77
CA ALA A 96 -15.70 1.00 5.40
C ALA A 96 -16.05 2.31 6.16
N ALA A 97 -15.62 3.46 5.64
CA ALA A 97 -15.74 4.82 6.20
C ALA A 97 -14.68 5.26 7.24
N LYS A 98 -13.68 4.43 7.53
CA LYS A 98 -12.47 4.84 8.27
C LYS A 98 -11.39 5.25 7.28
N GLU A 99 -10.75 6.39 7.54
CA GLU A 99 -9.54 6.83 6.83
C GLU A 99 -8.35 6.70 7.79
N HIS A 100 -7.26 6.12 7.31
CA HIS A 100 -5.98 6.12 8.01
C HIS A 100 -4.95 6.81 7.14
N GLU A 101 -4.34 7.86 7.69
CA GLU A 101 -3.37 8.70 7.01
C GLU A 101 -1.96 8.26 7.36
N LEU A 102 -1.10 8.23 6.35
CA LEU A 102 0.33 8.00 6.49
C LEU A 102 1.06 9.18 5.85
N ALA A 103 1.73 9.99 6.67
CA ALA A 103 2.59 11.05 6.16
C ALA A 103 3.72 10.44 5.32
N ILE A 104 3.81 10.88 4.07
CA ILE A 104 4.82 10.40 3.12
C ILE A 104 5.55 11.59 2.50
N SER A 105 6.80 11.40 2.14
CA SER A 105 7.53 12.39 1.35
C SER A 105 8.27 11.72 0.21
N LEU A 106 8.10 12.21 -1.00
CA LEU A 106 8.80 11.69 -2.17
C LEU A 106 10.30 12.02 -2.08
N ILE A 107 11.13 10.99 -2.10
CA ILE A 107 12.59 11.11 -2.00
C ILE A 107 13.32 10.74 -3.29
N LYS A 108 12.67 9.97 -4.17
CA LYS A 108 13.25 9.61 -5.47
C LYS A 108 12.15 9.35 -6.49
N GLN A 109 12.37 9.86 -7.69
CA GLN A 109 11.54 9.62 -8.86
C GLN A 109 12.40 9.13 -10.02
N THR A 110 11.91 8.09 -10.70
CA THR A 110 12.49 7.53 -11.92
C THR A 110 11.39 7.38 -12.96
N LEU A 111 11.73 6.96 -14.18
CA LEU A 111 10.74 6.72 -15.23
C LEU A 111 9.68 5.67 -14.84
N THR A 112 10.07 4.67 -14.05
CA THR A 112 9.24 3.49 -13.74
C THR A 112 8.90 3.35 -12.25
N SER A 113 9.47 4.17 -11.37
CA SER A 113 9.23 4.05 -9.93
C SER A 113 9.33 5.36 -9.16
N TYR A 114 8.57 5.41 -8.08
CA TYR A 114 8.54 6.46 -7.07
C TYR A 114 8.91 5.86 -5.74
N LYS A 115 9.71 6.58 -4.96
CA LYS A 115 10.13 6.14 -3.63
C LYS A 115 9.82 7.22 -2.61
N PHE A 116 8.98 6.87 -1.66
CA PHE A 116 8.59 7.72 -0.55
C PHE A 116 9.27 7.26 0.72
N LYS A 117 9.63 8.22 1.58
CA LYS A 117 9.95 7.96 2.99
C LYS A 117 8.72 8.19 3.84
N PHE A 118 8.60 7.45 4.93
CA PHE A 118 7.63 7.67 5.99
C PHE A 118 8.20 7.19 7.32
N GLU A 119 7.56 7.54 8.42
CA GLU A 119 7.90 7.03 9.75
C GLU A 119 6.81 6.07 10.24
N PHE A 120 7.22 4.95 10.82
CA PHE A 120 6.33 3.97 11.42
C PHE A 120 7.04 3.30 12.59
N ASP A 121 6.39 3.26 13.76
CA ASP A 121 6.98 2.83 15.03
C ASP A 121 8.34 3.51 15.31
N ASP A 122 8.39 4.85 15.17
CA ASP A 122 9.58 5.69 15.34
C ASP A 122 10.79 5.28 14.48
N LYS A 123 10.55 4.52 13.40
CA LYS A 123 11.59 4.06 12.48
C LYS A 123 11.33 4.59 11.08
N PRO A 124 12.38 5.06 10.38
CA PRO A 124 12.25 5.43 8.98
C PRO A 124 11.99 4.18 8.14
N LYS A 125 10.94 4.25 7.33
CA LYS A 125 10.52 3.22 6.37
C LYS A 125 10.43 3.80 4.98
N GLN A 126 10.31 2.92 3.99
CA GLN A 126 10.23 3.30 2.59
C GLN A 126 9.06 2.62 1.91
N LEU A 127 8.36 3.40 1.10
CA LEU A 127 7.28 2.97 0.24
C LEU A 127 7.74 3.14 -1.20
N GLN A 128 7.83 2.05 -1.95
CA GLN A 128 8.11 2.07 -3.38
C GLN A 128 6.82 1.85 -4.16
N VAL A 129 6.54 2.76 -5.09
CA VAL A 129 5.44 2.64 -6.06
C VAL A 129 6.06 2.41 -7.43
N ILE A 130 5.75 1.29 -8.07
CA ILE A 130 6.31 0.90 -9.36
C ILE A 130 5.20 0.93 -10.41
N LYS A 131 5.45 1.58 -11.54
CA LYS A 131 4.53 1.57 -12.69
C LYS A 131 4.46 0.17 -13.27
N ALA A 132 3.25 -0.33 -13.48
CA ALA A 132 2.98 -1.62 -14.09
C ALA A 132 2.15 -1.45 -15.38
N ALA A 133 2.09 -2.52 -16.18
CA ALA A 133 1.36 -2.51 -17.45
C ALA A 133 -0.14 -2.19 -17.26
N GLY A 134 -0.72 -1.51 -18.25
CA GLY A 134 -2.15 -1.20 -18.27
C GLY A 134 -2.59 -0.16 -17.24
N GLY A 135 -1.75 0.83 -16.95
CA GLY A 135 -2.06 1.93 -16.02
C GLY A 135 -2.20 1.51 -14.57
N ARG A 136 -1.57 0.40 -14.19
CA ARG A 136 -1.55 -0.14 -12.83
C ARG A 136 -0.31 0.34 -12.10
N ILE A 137 -0.34 0.30 -10.78
CA ILE A 137 0.85 0.46 -9.95
C ILE A 137 0.99 -0.72 -9.01
N ASN A 138 2.23 -1.03 -8.65
CA ASN A 138 2.55 -1.96 -7.56
C ASN A 138 3.03 -1.13 -6.37
N ILE A 139 2.49 -1.39 -5.18
CA ILE A 139 2.97 -0.80 -3.93
C ILE A 139 3.80 -1.83 -3.18
N GLN A 140 4.99 -1.42 -2.74
CA GLN A 140 5.89 -2.20 -1.90
C GLN A 140 6.31 -1.33 -0.71
N ALA A 141 6.19 -1.83 0.52
CA ALA A 141 6.62 -1.11 1.72
C ALA A 141 7.59 -1.95 2.55
N ASP A 142 8.69 -1.35 2.97
CA ASP A 142 9.70 -2.03 3.79
C ASP A 142 9.11 -2.46 5.13
N GLY A 143 9.03 -3.77 5.36
CA GLY A 143 8.58 -4.35 6.62
C GLY A 143 7.10 -4.74 6.67
N LEU A 144 6.26 -4.28 5.74
CA LEU A 144 4.96 -4.91 5.51
C LEU A 144 5.22 -6.20 4.73
N LEU A 145 4.82 -7.33 5.31
CA LEU A 145 4.85 -8.69 4.73
C LEU A 145 4.83 -8.62 3.20
N GLY A 146 5.85 -9.19 2.54
CA GLY A 146 6.23 -8.99 1.12
C GLY A 146 5.20 -9.38 0.04
N TYR A 147 3.92 -9.12 0.29
CA TYR A 147 2.82 -9.24 -0.64
C TYR A 147 2.70 -7.93 -1.41
N GLN A 148 3.06 -8.05 -2.68
CA GLN A 148 2.98 -7.00 -3.68
C GLN A 148 1.62 -7.14 -4.36
N PHE A 149 0.74 -6.15 -4.18
CA PHE A 149 -0.55 -6.13 -4.86
C PHE A 149 -0.52 -5.10 -5.99
N LEU A 150 -1.17 -5.45 -7.10
CA LEU A 150 -1.39 -4.50 -8.18
C LEU A 150 -2.63 -3.69 -7.86
N LEU A 151 -2.45 -2.38 -7.84
CA LEU A 151 -3.53 -1.42 -7.74
C LEU A 151 -3.86 -0.83 -9.11
N TRP A 152 -5.12 -0.49 -9.29
CA TRP A 152 -5.65 0.18 -10.48
C TRP A 152 -6.40 1.44 -10.06
N LYS A 153 -6.39 2.45 -10.92
CA LYS A 153 -7.10 3.71 -10.68
C LYS A 153 -8.62 3.46 -10.65
N LYS A 154 -9.33 3.94 -9.62
CA LYS A 154 -10.79 3.85 -9.37
C LYS A 154 -11.69 4.30 -10.53
N ARG A 155 -11.12 4.86 -11.61
CA ARG A 155 -11.78 5.12 -12.89
C ARG A 155 -11.11 4.36 -14.02
N ARG A 156 -10.99 3.03 -13.94
CA ARG A 156 -11.18 2.27 -15.17
C ARG A 156 -12.60 2.62 -15.63
N GLU A 157 -12.72 3.49 -16.62
CA GLU A 157 -13.54 3.08 -17.75
C GLU A 157 -13.13 1.63 -17.98
N ARG A 158 -14.01 0.69 -17.63
CA ARG A 158 -13.87 -0.66 -18.17
C ARG A 158 -13.61 -0.39 -19.64
N LEU A 159 -12.48 -0.86 -20.15
CA LEU A 159 -12.37 -1.11 -21.58
C LEU A 159 -13.43 -2.17 -21.87
N THR A 160 -14.69 -1.73 -21.98
CA THR A 160 -15.73 -2.41 -22.71
C THR A 160 -15.34 -2.23 -24.17
N GLY A 161 -14.94 -3.34 -24.78
CA GLY A 161 -14.37 -3.43 -26.13
C GLY A 161 -13.04 -4.17 -26.02
N VAL A 162 -12.95 -5.47 -26.30
CA VAL A 162 -13.56 -6.27 -27.37
C VAL A 162 -13.91 -7.66 -26.86
#